data_AF-A0A2R6IHE4-F1
#
_entry.id   AF-A0A2R6IHE4-F1
#
_cell.length_a   1.000
_cell.length_b   1.000
_cell.length_c   1.000
_cell.angle_alpha   90.00
_cell.angle_beta   90.00
_cell.angle_gamma   90.00
#
_symmetry.space_group_name_H-M   'P 1'
#
loop_
_entity.id
_entity.type
_entity.pdbx_description
1 polymer ?
#
loop_
_entity_poly.entity_id
_entity_poly.type
_entity_poly.pdbx_seq_one_letter_code
_entity_poly.pdbx_strand_id
1 'polypeptide(L)'
;MAPSSSKGVSRPTATPRNRSRTVSRGSGIPRHRGAAAKTSRLRTGSSRRPDDGGRGAYRTEYAVEYPNADVASSYDYTLGEKHVAVGTYDGDEYSLYVDGTQVASGSHSRVVDMGDMRMGRDFESSIQYLDGVVCEVRLYYSAFDSDEVQRLSDTMS
;
A
#
# COMPACT_ATOMS: atom_id res chain seq x y z
N MET A 1 -41.85 -42.22 53.27
CA MET A 1 -42.40 -43.59 53.35
C MET A 1 -43.50 -43.70 52.30
N ALA A 2 -43.56 -44.62 51.35
CA ALA A 2 -42.67 -45.66 50.78
C ALA A 2 -43.30 -46.02 49.38
N PRO A 3 -42.90 -47.08 48.64
CA PRO A 3 -42.07 -46.98 47.44
C PRO A 3 -42.70 -47.62 46.17
N SER A 4 -42.02 -47.55 45.02
CA SER A 4 -42.19 -48.54 43.94
C SER A 4 -40.93 -48.67 43.10
N SER A 5 -40.68 -49.91 42.69
CA SER A 5 -39.36 -50.51 42.50
C SER A 5 -38.90 -50.60 41.04
N SER A 6 -37.57 -50.61 40.89
CA SER A 6 -36.74 -51.45 40.00
C SER A 6 -37.05 -51.57 38.50
N LYS A 7 -36.01 -51.35 37.68
CA LYS A 7 -35.45 -52.37 36.77
C LYS A 7 -34.12 -51.88 36.20
N GLY A 8 -33.04 -52.61 36.47
CA GLY A 8 -31.76 -52.43 35.78
C GLY A 8 -31.71 -53.29 34.52
N VAL A 9 -31.11 -52.79 33.44
CA VAL A 9 -30.56 -53.58 32.31
C VAL A 9 -29.40 -52.80 31.66
N SER A 10 -28.20 -53.38 31.78
CA SER A 10 -27.07 -53.48 30.84
C SER A 10 -26.64 -52.32 29.92
N ARG A 11 -25.35 -51.93 30.03
CA ARG A 11 -24.58 -51.15 29.04
C ARG A 11 -24.44 -51.89 27.71
N PRO A 12 -24.45 -51.15 26.60
CA PRO A 12 -23.52 -51.42 25.49
C PRO A 12 -22.53 -50.26 25.31
N THR A 13 -21.26 -50.62 25.18
CA THR A 13 -20.14 -49.77 24.74
C THR A 13 -20.40 -49.19 23.35
N ALA A 14 -20.43 -47.86 23.22
CA ALA A 14 -20.53 -47.17 21.94
C ALA A 14 -19.14 -46.78 21.41
N THR A 15 -18.82 -47.31 20.23
CA THR A 15 -17.66 -47.02 19.35
C THR A 15 -17.52 -45.52 19.05
N PRO A 16 -16.30 -44.95 18.96
CA PRO A 16 -16.13 -43.52 18.72
C PRO A 16 -16.64 -43.10 17.34
N ARG A 17 -17.57 -42.14 17.32
CA ARG A 17 -18.10 -41.51 16.11
C ARG A 17 -17.07 -40.52 15.56
N ASN A 18 -16.38 -40.92 14.50
CA ASN A 18 -15.56 -40.08 13.64
C ASN A 18 -16.39 -38.87 13.16
N ARG A 19 -16.19 -37.69 13.77
CA ARG A 19 -16.74 -36.44 13.26
C ARG A 19 -15.68 -35.78 12.41
N SER A 20 -15.84 -35.96 11.10
CA SER A 20 -15.18 -35.17 10.07
C SER A 20 -15.27 -33.70 10.43
N ARG A 21 -14.13 -33.11 10.80
CA ARG A 21 -14.01 -31.70 11.11
C ARG A 21 -13.97 -30.99 9.75
N THR A 22 -15.13 -30.53 9.29
CA THR A 22 -15.25 -29.65 8.13
C THR A 22 -14.40 -28.41 8.43
N VAL A 23 -13.23 -28.34 7.82
CA VAL A 23 -12.42 -27.11 7.79
C VAL A 23 -13.23 -26.13 6.96
N SER A 24 -13.93 -25.22 7.65
CA SER A 24 -14.47 -24.02 7.02
C SER A 24 -13.29 -23.24 6.49
N ARG A 25 -12.97 -23.44 5.20
CA ARG A 25 -12.18 -22.49 4.42
C ARG A 25 -13.00 -21.21 4.40
N GLY A 26 -12.79 -20.36 5.40
CA GLY A 26 -13.14 -18.95 5.34
C GLY A 26 -12.26 -18.31 4.27
N SER A 27 -12.61 -18.53 3.01
CA SER A 27 -12.15 -17.71 1.89
C SER A 27 -12.86 -16.37 2.05
N GLY A 28 -12.43 -15.60 3.05
CA GLY A 28 -12.69 -14.17 3.10
C GLY A 28 -11.92 -13.57 1.95
N ILE A 29 -12.56 -13.51 0.78
CA ILE A 29 -12.11 -12.69 -0.33
C ILE A 29 -11.93 -11.29 0.27
N PRO A 30 -10.70 -10.75 0.36
CA PRO A 30 -10.51 -9.38 0.79
C PRO A 30 -11.36 -8.54 -0.15
N ARG A 31 -12.32 -7.80 0.40
CA ARG A 31 -13.13 -6.89 -0.40
C ARG A 31 -12.13 -5.89 -0.98
N HIS A 32 -11.89 -5.99 -2.29
CA HIS A 32 -11.10 -5.04 -3.05
C HIS A 32 -11.74 -3.66 -2.89
N ARG A 33 -11.35 -2.95 -1.83
CA ARG A 33 -11.52 -1.51 -1.72
C ARG A 33 -10.44 -0.95 -2.64
N GLY A 34 -10.87 -0.22 -3.65
CA GLY A 34 -10.06 0.15 -4.80
C GLY A 34 -8.72 0.71 -4.36
N ALA A 35 -7.65 0.10 -4.85
CA ALA A 35 -6.33 0.69 -4.72
C ALA A 35 -6.00 1.40 -6.01
N ALA A 36 -5.31 2.52 -5.89
CA ALA A 36 -4.67 3.18 -7.01
C ALA A 36 -3.18 3.20 -6.69
N ALA A 37 -2.40 2.38 -7.39
CA ALA A 37 -0.95 2.55 -7.42
C ALA A 37 -0.64 3.77 -8.30
N LYS A 38 -0.88 4.95 -7.74
CA LYS A 38 -0.68 6.23 -8.43
C LYS A 38 0.82 6.42 -8.66
N THR A 39 1.22 6.42 -9.93
CA THR A 39 2.58 6.73 -10.33
C THR A 39 2.88 8.21 -10.11
N SER A 40 3.76 8.40 -9.12
CA SER A 40 4.69 9.48 -8.84
C SER A 40 4.27 10.92 -9.18
N ARG A 41 4.03 11.72 -8.14
CA ARG A 41 4.69 13.03 -8.12
C ARG A 41 6.18 12.77 -7.89
N LEU A 42 6.94 12.50 -8.96
CA LEU A 42 8.38 12.66 -8.84
C LEU A 42 8.64 14.17 -8.92
N ARG A 43 8.52 14.85 -7.78
CA ARG A 43 8.95 16.23 -7.66
C ARG A 43 10.48 16.23 -7.56
N THR A 44 11.16 16.09 -8.69
CA THR A 44 12.50 16.65 -8.78
C THR A 44 12.39 18.18 -8.83
N GLY A 45 12.02 18.80 -7.70
CA GLY A 45 11.99 20.24 -7.51
C GLY A 45 12.48 20.58 -6.11
N SER A 46 13.47 21.48 -6.04
CA SER A 46 14.16 21.86 -4.80
C SER A 46 13.16 22.21 -3.69
N SER A 47 12.99 21.36 -2.67
CA SER A 47 12.42 21.82 -1.40
C SER A 47 13.54 22.53 -0.66
N ARG A 48 13.70 23.83 -0.88
CA ARG A 48 14.68 24.62 -0.14
C ARG A 48 14.30 24.60 1.33
N ARG A 49 15.03 23.87 2.16
CA ARG A 49 15.21 24.33 3.53
C ARG A 49 16.07 25.60 3.50
N PRO A 50 15.82 26.59 4.37
CA PRO A 50 16.58 27.83 4.40
C PRO A 50 18.08 27.65 4.66
N ASP A 51 18.51 26.48 5.16
CA ASP A 51 19.87 26.15 5.58
C ASP A 51 20.70 25.32 4.56
N ASP A 52 20.12 24.84 3.45
CA ASP A 52 20.78 23.86 2.56
C ASP A 52 21.70 24.42 1.47
N GLY A 53 22.29 25.61 1.65
CA GLY A 53 23.45 26.05 0.86
C GLY A 53 23.28 26.11 -0.68
N GLY A 54 22.06 26.03 -1.21
CA GLY A 54 21.76 26.24 -2.63
C GLY A 54 22.04 25.09 -3.59
N ARG A 55 22.20 23.83 -3.13
CA ARG A 55 22.20 22.66 -4.04
C ARG A 55 20.82 22.00 -4.05
N GLY A 56 20.28 21.73 -5.24
CA GLY A 56 18.90 21.30 -5.47
C GLY A 56 18.54 19.95 -4.83
N ALA A 57 18.01 20.01 -3.61
CA ALA A 57 17.44 18.88 -2.89
C ALA A 57 16.18 18.34 -3.62
N TYR A 58 16.30 17.20 -4.29
CA TYR A 58 15.16 16.54 -4.92
C TYR A 58 14.55 15.53 -3.96
N ARG A 59 13.22 15.53 -3.83
CA ARG A 59 12.48 14.60 -2.97
C ARG A 59 11.35 13.95 -3.73
N THR A 60 10.97 12.75 -3.31
CA THR A 60 9.86 12.04 -3.92
C THR A 60 8.66 12.27 -3.04
N GLU A 61 7.55 12.69 -3.64
CA GLU A 61 6.30 12.96 -2.95
C GLU A 61 5.24 11.98 -3.42
N TYR A 62 4.38 11.56 -2.51
CA TYR A 62 3.21 10.75 -2.82
C TYR A 62 2.01 11.30 -2.08
N ALA A 63 0.93 11.54 -2.82
CA ALA A 63 -0.28 12.13 -2.28
C ALA A 63 -1.52 11.40 -2.78
N VAL A 64 -2.40 11.05 -1.84
CA VAL A 64 -3.73 10.50 -2.12
C VAL A 64 -4.80 11.60 -2.11
N GLU A 65 -4.59 12.68 -1.36
CA GLU A 65 -5.38 13.92 -1.39
C GLU A 65 -4.41 15.11 -1.22
N TYR A 66 -4.54 16.15 -2.04
CA TYR A 66 -3.77 17.38 -1.87
C TYR A 66 -4.69 18.52 -1.39
N PRO A 67 -4.28 19.36 -0.42
CA PRO A 67 -2.97 19.39 0.24
C PRO A 67 -2.87 18.60 1.55
N ASN A 68 -3.86 17.75 1.86
CA ASN A 68 -4.05 17.26 3.23
C ASN A 68 -3.53 15.83 3.49
N ALA A 69 -3.20 15.07 2.45
CA ALA A 69 -2.77 13.68 2.56
C ALA A 69 -1.64 13.38 1.55
N ASP A 70 -0.50 14.01 1.82
CA ASP A 70 0.77 13.78 1.15
C ASP A 70 1.85 13.30 2.14
N VAL A 71 2.86 12.63 1.59
CA VAL A 71 4.10 12.25 2.27
C VAL A 71 5.27 12.47 1.33
N ALA A 72 6.46 12.68 1.89
CA ALA A 72 7.69 12.88 1.13
C ALA A 72 8.84 12.06 1.71
N SER A 73 9.83 11.73 0.89
CA SER A 73 11.11 11.22 1.41
C SER A 73 11.75 12.23 2.37
N SER A 74 12.35 11.73 3.45
CA SER A 74 13.02 12.56 4.46
C SER A 74 14.43 13.01 4.05
N TYR A 75 14.95 12.43 2.97
CA TYR A 75 16.26 12.68 2.40
C TYR A 75 16.17 13.12 0.94
N ASP A 76 17.28 13.66 0.45
CA ASP A 76 17.42 14.23 -0.88
C ASP A 76 18.15 13.27 -1.84
N TYR A 77 17.78 13.31 -3.12
CA TYR A 77 18.41 12.51 -4.17
C TYR A 77 19.51 13.26 -4.91
N THR A 78 20.51 12.51 -5.38
CA THR A 78 21.51 13.02 -6.31
C THR A 78 20.92 13.11 -7.71
N LEU A 79 21.22 14.20 -8.43
CA LEU A 79 20.80 14.33 -9.82
C LEU A 79 21.50 13.28 -10.71
N GLY A 80 20.72 12.68 -11.62
CA GLY A 80 21.23 11.71 -12.60
C GLY A 80 21.20 10.26 -12.11
N GLU A 81 20.80 10.02 -10.86
CA GLU A 81 20.57 8.66 -10.35
C GLU A 81 19.14 8.20 -10.70
N LYS A 82 19.04 6.91 -11.05
CA LYS A 82 17.75 6.26 -11.28
C LYS A 82 17.25 5.71 -9.95
N HIS A 83 15.99 6.01 -9.64
CA HIS A 83 15.28 5.46 -8.48
C HIS A 83 13.94 4.88 -8.92
N VAL A 84 13.52 3.79 -8.27
CA VAL A 84 12.17 3.24 -8.44
C VAL A 84 11.30 3.74 -7.30
N ALA A 85 10.31 4.58 -7.62
CA ALA A 85 9.33 5.07 -6.65
C ALA A 85 8.00 4.31 -6.77
N VAL A 86 7.48 3.82 -5.64
CA VAL A 86 6.19 3.13 -5.57
C VAL A 86 5.30 3.79 -4.53
N GLY A 87 4.14 4.27 -4.96
CA GLY A 87 3.07 4.73 -4.09
C GLY A 87 1.97 3.67 -4.02
N THR A 88 1.58 3.27 -2.81
CA THR A 88 0.50 2.29 -2.57
C THR A 88 -0.53 2.86 -1.61
N TYR A 89 -1.81 2.53 -1.81
CA TYR A 89 -2.91 2.98 -0.97
C TYR A 89 -3.99 1.90 -0.90
N ASP A 90 -4.32 1.44 0.30
CA ASP A 90 -5.27 0.34 0.54
C ASP A 90 -6.69 0.79 0.91
N GLY A 91 -6.90 2.11 0.99
CA GLY A 91 -8.16 2.72 1.44
C GLY A 91 -8.15 3.22 2.88
N ASP A 92 -7.10 2.94 3.64
CA ASP A 92 -6.90 3.37 5.03
C ASP A 92 -5.48 3.94 5.30
N GLU A 93 -4.44 3.38 4.68
CA GLU A 93 -3.05 3.85 4.75
C GLU A 93 -2.46 4.02 3.35
N TYR A 94 -1.74 5.13 3.15
CA TYR A 94 -0.94 5.37 1.95
C TYR A 94 0.54 5.39 2.31
N SER A 95 1.34 4.73 1.48
CA SER A 95 2.79 4.57 1.70
C SER A 95 3.59 4.89 0.46
N LEU A 96 4.74 5.54 0.67
CA LEU A 96 5.74 5.80 -0.35
C LEU A 96 6.96 4.92 -0.09
N TYR A 97 7.37 4.21 -1.13
CA TYR A 97 8.58 3.41 -1.18
C TYR A 97 9.54 3.94 -2.23
N VAL A 98 10.84 3.86 -1.95
CA VAL A 98 11.90 4.19 -2.88
C VAL A 98 12.93 3.08 -2.84
N ASP A 99 13.25 2.53 -4.02
CA ASP A 99 14.17 1.40 -4.19
C ASP A 99 13.81 0.21 -3.26
N GLY A 100 12.50 -0.08 -3.17
CA GLY A 100 11.94 -1.16 -2.36
C GLY A 100 11.76 -0.83 -0.87
N THR A 101 12.34 0.25 -0.37
CA THR A 101 12.29 0.63 1.05
C THR A 101 11.16 1.61 1.32
N GLN A 102 10.33 1.37 2.34
CA GLN A 102 9.30 2.33 2.78
C GLN A 102 9.98 3.56 3.40
N VAL A 103 9.74 4.74 2.83
CA VAL A 103 10.37 6.00 3.28
C VAL A 103 9.41 6.89 4.04
N ALA A 104 8.11 6.73 3.81
CA ALA A 104 7.06 7.47 4.51
C ALA A 104 5.70 6.79 4.37
N SER A 105 4.81 7.03 5.33
CA SER A 105 3.40 6.67 5.25
C SER A 105 2.51 7.67 6.00
N GLY A 106 1.22 7.60 5.71
CA GLY A 106 0.19 8.38 6.38
C GLY A 106 -1.16 7.67 6.34
N SER A 107 -2.07 8.07 7.22
CA SER A 107 -3.43 7.53 7.25
C SER A 107 -4.38 8.39 6.41
N HIS A 108 -5.23 7.74 5.63
CA HIS A 108 -6.29 8.37 4.88
C HIS A 108 -7.41 7.36 4.66
N SER A 109 -8.63 7.63 5.14
CA SER A 109 -9.74 6.67 5.04
C SER A 109 -10.86 7.20 4.16
N ARG A 110 -10.58 7.34 2.86
CA ARG A 110 -11.56 7.79 1.85
C ARG A 110 -11.38 7.05 0.53
N VAL A 111 -12.45 6.96 -0.25
CA VAL A 111 -12.34 6.52 -1.64
C VAL A 111 -11.56 7.56 -2.42
N VAL A 112 -10.55 7.12 -3.16
CA VAL A 112 -9.76 7.96 -4.06
C VAL A 112 -10.08 7.53 -5.48
N ASP A 113 -10.61 8.46 -6.27
CA ASP A 113 -10.91 8.23 -7.68
C ASP A 113 -9.73 8.65 -8.57
N MET A 114 -9.55 7.93 -9.67
CA MET A 114 -8.56 8.30 -10.68
C MET A 114 -9.20 9.29 -11.67
N GLY A 115 -8.91 10.57 -11.48
CA GLY A 115 -9.22 11.62 -12.45
C GLY A 115 -8.19 11.66 -13.59
N ASP A 116 -8.09 12.81 -14.27
CA ASP A 116 -7.07 13.04 -15.29
C ASP A 116 -5.66 12.85 -14.74
N MET A 117 -4.87 11.99 -15.39
CA MET A 117 -3.48 11.77 -15.03
C MET A 117 -2.56 12.69 -15.85
N ARG A 118 -1.66 13.38 -15.16
CA ARG A 118 -0.59 14.19 -15.76
C ARG A 118 0.75 13.57 -15.40
N MET A 119 1.66 13.50 -16.38
CA MET A 119 3.03 13.04 -16.19
C MET A 119 4.01 14.15 -16.58
N GLY A 120 5.15 14.19 -15.91
CA GLY A 120 6.25 15.09 -16.26
C GLY A 120 5.97 16.58 -16.02
N ARG A 121 5.00 16.92 -15.18
CA ARG A 121 4.70 18.31 -14.79
C ARG A 121 3.92 18.39 -13.49
N ASP A 122 3.92 19.58 -12.90
CA ASP A 122 3.05 19.91 -11.79
C ASP A 122 1.57 19.99 -12.23
N PHE A 123 0.66 19.66 -11.30
CA PHE A 123 -0.77 19.59 -11.56
C PHE A 123 -1.40 20.99 -11.70
N GLU A 124 -0.97 21.95 -10.89
CA GLU A 124 -1.55 23.31 -10.81
C GLU A 124 -0.81 24.30 -11.72
N SER A 125 0.46 24.03 -12.02
CA SER A 125 1.30 24.90 -12.84
C SER A 125 1.29 24.52 -14.32
N SER A 126 1.28 25.54 -15.20
CA SER A 126 1.49 25.41 -16.64
C SER A 126 2.95 25.55 -17.09
N ILE A 127 3.87 25.84 -16.16
CA ILE A 127 5.27 26.16 -16.46
C ILE A 127 6.27 25.26 -15.74
N GLN A 128 5.84 24.49 -14.75
CA GLN A 128 6.71 23.59 -13.99
C GLN A 128 6.66 22.18 -14.60
N TYR A 129 7.68 21.85 -15.39
CA TYR A 129 7.86 20.56 -16.02
C TYR A 129 8.98 19.78 -15.34
N LEU A 130 8.92 18.46 -15.42
CA LEU A 130 9.99 17.57 -15.02
C LEU A 130 11.21 17.79 -15.93
N ASP A 131 12.35 18.10 -15.32
CA ASP A 131 13.66 18.05 -15.97
C ASP A 131 14.34 16.72 -15.60
N GLY A 132 14.06 15.68 -16.39
CA GLY A 132 14.50 14.32 -16.10
C GLY A 132 13.84 13.28 -17.02
N VAL A 133 14.09 12.01 -16.71
CA VAL A 133 13.56 10.86 -17.47
C VAL A 133 12.59 10.08 -16.61
N VAL A 134 11.41 9.77 -17.16
CA VAL A 134 10.47 8.79 -16.60
C VAL A 134 10.47 7.57 -17.51
N CYS A 135 10.62 6.39 -16.94
CA CYS A 135 10.51 5.13 -17.66
C CYS A 135 9.63 4.13 -16.90
N GLU A 136 9.05 3.18 -17.63
CA GLU A 136 8.32 2.02 -17.06
C GLU A 136 7.20 2.38 -16.08
N VAL A 137 6.29 3.29 -16.47
CA VAL A 137 5.13 3.68 -15.65
C VAL A 137 4.09 2.57 -15.59
N ARG A 138 3.73 2.12 -14.38
CA ARG A 138 2.73 1.06 -14.15
C ARG A 138 1.68 1.50 -13.14
N LEU A 139 0.41 1.25 -13.44
CA LEU A 139 -0.74 1.55 -12.58
C LEU A 139 -1.48 0.25 -12.26
N TYR A 140 -1.85 0.08 -10.99
CA TYR A 140 -2.51 -1.11 -10.48
C TYR A 140 -3.76 -0.76 -9.67
N TYR A 141 -4.72 -1.68 -9.68
CA TYR A 141 -5.98 -1.60 -8.92
C TYR A 141 -5.92 -2.28 -7.54
N SER A 142 -4.73 -2.71 -7.13
CA SER A 142 -4.49 -3.38 -5.84
C SER A 142 -3.29 -2.76 -5.12
N ALA A 143 -3.40 -2.66 -3.80
CA ALA A 143 -2.32 -2.19 -2.95
C ALA A 143 -1.32 -3.33 -2.77
N PHE A 144 -0.03 -2.98 -2.80
CA PHE A 144 1.05 -3.92 -2.57
C PHE A 144 1.53 -3.86 -1.12
N ASP A 145 1.87 -5.01 -0.56
CA ASP A 145 2.65 -5.10 0.68
C ASP A 145 4.15 -4.81 0.44
N SER A 146 4.94 -4.76 1.51
CA SER A 146 6.37 -4.44 1.44
C SER A 146 7.16 -5.43 0.58
N ASP A 147 6.81 -6.72 0.62
CA ASP A 147 7.55 -7.75 -0.11
C ASP A 147 7.21 -7.70 -1.61
N GLU A 148 5.96 -7.41 -1.95
CA GLU A 148 5.52 -7.15 -3.32
C GLU A 148 6.17 -5.90 -3.90
N VAL A 149 6.27 -4.81 -3.13
CA VAL A 149 6.97 -3.60 -3.54
C VAL A 149 8.45 -3.88 -3.77
N GLN A 150 9.12 -4.61 -2.87
CA GLN A 150 10.53 -4.98 -3.07
C GLN A 150 10.73 -5.73 -4.38
N ARG A 151 9.91 -6.76 -4.67
CA ARG A 151 9.99 -7.52 -5.93
C ARG A 151 9.75 -6.65 -7.16
N LEU A 152 8.80 -5.71 -7.07
CA LEU A 152 8.53 -4.76 -8.16
C LEU A 152 9.73 -3.84 -8.39
N SER A 153 10.31 -3.29 -7.32
CA SER A 153 11.49 -2.43 -7.38
C SER A 153 12.70 -3.16 -7.96
N ASP A 154 12.98 -4.38 -7.54
CA ASP A 154 14.08 -5.20 -8.06
C ASP A 154 13.93 -5.47 -9.56
N THR A 155 12.69 -5.70 -10.03
CA THR A 155 12.40 -5.93 -11.46
C THR A 155 12.58 -4.67 -12.30
N MET A 156 12.42 -3.49 -11.70
CA MET A 156 12.44 -2.20 -12.39
C MET A 156 13.76 -1.44 -12.26
N SER A 157 14.68 -1.92 -11.42
CA SER A 157 16.01 -1.35 -11.19
C SER A 157 16.94 -1.62 -12.37
#